data_AF-A0A841NGC1-F1
#
_entry.id   AF-A0A841NGC1-F1
#
_cell.length_a   1.000
_cell.length_b   1.000
_cell.length_c   1.000
_cell.angle_alpha   90.00
_cell.angle_beta   90.00
_cell.angle_gamma   90.00
#
_symmetry.space_group_name_H-M   'P 1'
#
loop_
_entity.id
_entity.type
_entity.pdbx_description
1 polymer ?
#
loop_
_entity_poly.entity_id
_entity_poly.type
_entity_poly.pdbx_seq_one_letter_code
_entity_poly.pdbx_strand_id
1 'polypeptide(L)'
;MRKLKERRFLFLLNRTNKLKKRIAVLESLALENIKSKEILTVEETLELFNMSRSTFDRLRKKVLMLLSPIGTGRFMLIEQNWKNFYKKSSMVDLIKFYLENVSLSDYILATKFIKIREEGGFEIFKADPDVISFLSQKVKAEDCNLPKSEIVVQQEHIIKKLSYQNKFISFKRKLNAKEGRLSVCQNIRKDFIRIKNLNPFTDLNYLNFVEIIELYAHEFGIEKEKFWKAKITQVELGVNIRFNMNIASIMSSVSRMKGMENTLRIGNTVNFKNQKYEVSVYNKLERESQQNEVFKNASKVRRKHLVKKVSKNNSFIRIELRVKRVSQFNRFSIKSKIRTLESIRKNFHSLGNELYKLFVNISFVNEISPDITQGLVKSQLNSKSAKAFDEYLKFLGLKYFGVKKFIEFASPILNTNNRNKYLANLEDIYNQYKGDDDFVKKEFHRKLSARINKLVVPAISSSN
;
A
#
# COMPACT_ATOMS: atom_id res chain seq x y z
N MET A 1 55.14 -9.90 39.87
CA MET A 1 53.74 -9.58 40.26
C MET A 1 53.24 -8.18 39.86
N ARG A 2 54.02 -7.08 39.99
CA ARG A 2 53.55 -5.69 39.67
C ARG A 2 53.04 -5.51 38.23
N LYS A 3 53.78 -5.96 37.20
CA LYS A 3 53.39 -5.83 35.78
C LYS A 3 52.06 -6.52 35.42
N LEU A 4 51.69 -7.59 36.11
CA LEU A 4 50.43 -8.30 35.86
C LEU A 4 49.22 -7.52 36.42
N LYS A 5 49.42 -6.83 37.55
CA LYS A 5 48.40 -5.96 38.18
C LYS A 5 48.13 -4.72 37.33
N GLU A 6 49.17 -4.11 36.74
CA GLU A 6 49.03 -2.97 35.82
C GLU A 6 48.25 -3.33 34.55
N ARG A 7 48.52 -4.49 33.93
CA ARG A 7 47.78 -4.93 32.73
C ARG A 7 46.30 -5.19 33.02
N ARG A 8 45.98 -5.77 34.19
CA ARG A 8 44.58 -5.96 34.62
C ARG A 8 43.89 -4.63 34.91
N PHE A 9 44.59 -3.67 35.51
CA PHE A 9 44.06 -2.33 35.77
C PHE A 9 43.76 -1.58 34.46
N LEU A 10 44.69 -1.58 33.50
CA LEU A 10 44.49 -0.98 32.17
C LEU A 10 43.34 -1.63 31.39
N PHE A 11 43.19 -2.95 31.48
CA PHE A 11 42.07 -3.67 30.87
C PHE A 11 40.72 -3.22 31.45
N LEU A 12 40.62 -3.12 32.78
CA LEU A 12 39.40 -2.66 33.46
C LEU A 12 39.10 -1.20 33.10
N LEU A 13 40.10 -0.32 33.11
CA LEU A 13 39.96 1.09 32.73
C LEU A 13 39.42 1.25 31.30
N ASN A 14 39.98 0.51 30.35
CA ASN A 14 39.52 0.51 28.95
C ASN A 14 38.09 -0.01 28.80
N ARG A 15 37.72 -1.04 29.55
CA ARG A 15 36.35 -1.59 29.54
C ARG A 15 35.34 -0.60 30.12
N THR A 16 35.71 0.08 31.21
CA THR A 16 34.88 1.13 31.83
C THR A 16 34.70 2.32 30.89
N ASN A 17 35.76 2.76 30.20
CA ASN A 17 35.67 3.84 29.21
C ASN A 17 34.79 3.46 28.01
N LYS A 18 34.85 2.20 27.56
CA LYS A 18 33.99 1.69 26.48
C LYS A 18 32.51 1.60 26.91
N LEU A 19 32.25 1.27 28.17
CA LEU A 19 30.91 1.28 28.77
C LEU A 19 30.36 2.70 28.87
N LYS A 20 31.14 3.67 29.38
CA LYS A 20 30.74 5.08 29.45
C LYS A 20 30.35 5.64 28.08
N LYS A 21 31.13 5.34 27.02
CA LYS A 21 30.79 5.74 25.64
C LYS A 21 29.49 5.11 25.14
N ARG A 22 29.20 3.86 25.49
CA ARG A 22 27.94 3.18 25.12
C ARG A 22 26.73 3.78 25.85
N ILE A 23 26.90 4.11 27.13
CA ILE A 23 25.85 4.77 27.93
C ILE A 23 25.52 6.14 27.34
N ALA A 24 26.52 6.96 27.02
CA ALA A 24 26.29 8.28 26.40
C ALA A 24 25.55 8.19 25.05
N VAL A 25 25.82 7.16 24.23
CA VAL A 25 25.09 6.91 22.98
C VAL A 25 23.64 6.46 23.24
N LEU A 26 23.42 5.66 24.27
CA LEU A 26 22.06 5.24 24.64
C LEU A 26 21.25 6.41 25.21
N GLU A 27 21.88 7.27 26.01
CA GLU A 27 21.25 8.49 26.54
C GLU A 27 20.91 9.48 25.42
N SER A 28 21.79 9.68 24.44
CA SER A 28 21.48 10.53 23.28
C SER A 28 20.35 9.97 22.42
N LEU A 29 20.32 8.65 22.20
CA LEU A 29 19.23 7.97 21.50
C LEU A 29 17.91 7.97 22.28
N ALA A 30 17.98 7.94 23.61
CA ALA A 30 16.81 8.08 24.48
C ALA A 30 16.25 9.52 24.43
N LEU A 31 17.13 10.53 24.50
CA LEU A 31 16.76 11.94 24.33
C LEU A 31 16.20 12.25 22.93
N GLU A 32 16.76 11.68 21.86
CA GLU A 32 16.17 11.77 20.51
C GLU A 32 14.81 11.06 20.42
N ASN A 33 14.62 9.92 21.10
CA ASN A 33 13.33 9.23 21.17
C ASN A 33 12.28 9.99 22.00
N ILE A 34 12.71 10.76 22.99
CA ILE A 34 11.83 11.63 23.78
C ILE A 34 11.47 12.88 22.97
N LYS A 35 12.43 13.51 22.28
CA LYS A 35 12.20 14.67 21.40
C LYS A 35 11.37 14.34 20.14
N SER A 36 11.35 13.10 19.68
CA SER A 36 10.54 12.65 18.54
C SER A 36 9.11 12.22 18.89
N LYS A 37 8.72 12.32 20.17
CA LYS A 37 7.33 12.18 20.63
C LYS A 37 6.82 13.57 21.02
N GLU A 38 6.13 14.24 20.09
CA GLU A 38 5.42 15.49 20.43
C GLU A 38 4.39 15.21 21.52
N ILE A 39 4.60 15.81 22.69
CA ILE A 39 3.65 15.77 23.80
C ILE A 39 2.70 16.94 23.58
N LEU A 40 1.48 16.65 23.13
CA LEU A 40 0.42 17.65 23.01
C LEU A 40 -0.44 17.66 24.26
N THR A 41 -0.73 18.87 24.76
CA THR A 41 -1.77 19.11 25.77
C THR A 41 -3.16 18.84 25.19
N VAL A 42 -4.18 18.77 26.05
CA VAL A 42 -5.53 18.52 25.53
C VAL A 42 -5.99 19.70 24.69
N GLU A 43 -5.72 20.91 25.13
CA GLU A 43 -6.09 22.15 24.46
C GLU A 43 -5.45 22.24 23.06
N GLU A 44 -4.14 21.98 22.96
CA GLU A 44 -3.44 21.88 21.67
C GLU A 44 -4.02 20.77 20.78
N THR A 45 -4.49 19.66 21.37
CA THR A 45 -5.12 18.57 20.62
C THR A 45 -6.51 18.97 20.10
N LEU A 46 -7.32 19.68 20.91
CA LEU A 46 -8.62 20.17 20.48
C LEU A 46 -8.48 21.16 19.33
N GLU A 47 -7.48 22.04 19.41
CA GLU A 47 -7.19 23.06 18.41
C GLU A 47 -6.62 22.44 17.12
N LEU A 48 -5.61 21.57 17.24
CA LEU A 48 -4.96 20.90 16.10
C LEU A 48 -5.93 20.04 15.29
N PHE A 49 -6.91 19.41 15.95
CA PHE A 49 -7.88 18.53 15.31
C PHE A 49 -9.29 19.14 15.18
N ASN A 50 -9.44 20.42 15.52
CA ASN A 50 -10.69 21.17 15.48
C ASN A 50 -11.88 20.37 16.06
N MET A 51 -11.74 19.90 17.30
CA MET A 51 -12.74 19.06 17.96
C MET A 51 -13.14 19.59 19.33
N SER A 52 -14.37 19.29 19.75
CA SER A 52 -14.87 19.68 21.07
C SER A 52 -14.30 18.81 22.18
N ARG A 53 -14.20 19.39 23.39
CA ARG A 53 -13.76 18.66 24.60
C ARG A 53 -14.57 17.39 24.85
N SER A 54 -15.89 17.47 24.66
CA SER A 54 -16.79 16.32 24.81
C SER A 54 -16.48 15.18 23.84
N THR A 55 -16.09 15.50 22.61
CA THR A 55 -15.67 14.51 21.60
C THR A 55 -14.35 13.86 21.98
N PHE A 56 -13.38 14.65 22.45
CA PHE A 56 -12.10 14.16 22.94
C PHE A 56 -12.27 13.19 24.13
N ASP A 57 -13.07 13.54 25.13
CA ASP A 57 -13.27 12.70 26.32
C ASP A 57 -14.04 11.41 26.01
N ARG A 58 -14.96 11.45 25.05
CA ARG A 58 -15.66 10.24 24.55
C ARG A 58 -14.70 9.28 23.83
N LEU A 59 -13.75 9.82 23.08
CA LEU A 59 -12.74 9.03 22.35
C LEU A 59 -11.66 8.48 23.30
N ARG A 60 -11.29 9.25 24.31
CA ARG A 60 -10.42 8.83 25.42
C ARG A 60 -10.97 7.59 26.12
N LYS A 61 -12.27 7.58 26.47
CA LYS A 61 -12.92 6.46 27.18
C LYS A 61 -13.06 5.19 26.34
N LYS A 62 -13.09 5.27 25.00
CA LYS A 62 -13.42 4.12 24.13
C LYS A 62 -12.23 3.32 23.62
N VAL A 63 -11.02 3.90 23.48
CA VAL A 63 -9.94 3.24 22.69
C VAL A 63 -8.51 3.41 23.24
N LEU A 64 -8.27 4.18 24.30
CA LEU A 64 -6.90 4.56 24.71
C LEU A 64 -6.53 4.02 26.10
N MET A 65 -5.83 2.88 26.16
CA MET A 65 -4.94 2.59 27.30
C MET A 65 -3.74 3.55 27.20
N LEU A 66 -3.82 4.66 27.92
CA LEU A 66 -2.72 5.61 28.10
C LEU A 66 -2.01 5.31 29.42
N LEU A 67 -0.69 5.16 29.38
CA LEU A 67 0.17 5.31 30.55
C LEU A 67 0.11 6.80 30.95
N SER A 68 -0.64 7.12 32.00
CA SER A 68 -0.57 8.44 32.64
C SER A 68 0.27 8.32 33.91
N PRO A 69 1.27 9.19 34.14
CA PRO A 69 1.59 9.56 35.51
C PRO A 69 0.35 10.26 36.08
N ILE A 70 -0.10 9.82 37.25
CA ILE A 70 -1.18 10.44 37.99
C ILE A 70 -0.64 11.77 38.54
N GLY A 71 -1.23 12.91 38.18
CA GLY A 71 -1.08 14.15 38.95
C GLY A 71 -0.85 15.48 38.21
N THR A 72 -0.51 15.53 36.92
CA THR A 72 -0.05 16.80 36.29
C THR A 72 -0.91 17.38 35.16
N GLY A 73 -2.07 16.78 34.85
CA GLY A 73 -2.97 17.29 33.80
C GLY A 73 -2.43 17.21 32.36
N ARG A 74 -1.20 16.73 32.15
CA ARG A 74 -0.57 16.55 30.84
C ARG A 74 -0.73 15.09 30.38
N PHE A 75 -1.27 14.89 29.17
CA PHE A 75 -1.43 13.57 28.57
C PHE A 75 -0.34 13.32 27.51
N MET A 76 0.12 12.08 27.42
CA MET A 76 1.13 11.70 26.43
C MET A 76 0.44 11.17 25.18
N LEU A 77 0.27 12.03 24.18
CA LEU A 77 -0.33 11.65 22.90
C LEU A 77 0.76 11.22 21.92
N ILE A 78 0.74 9.96 21.50
CA ILE A 78 1.55 9.52 20.36
C ILE A 78 0.83 10.01 19.10
N GLU A 79 1.31 11.11 18.51
CA GLU A 79 0.79 11.72 17.26
C GLU A 79 0.58 10.67 16.15
N GLN A 80 1.44 9.65 16.11
CA GLN A 80 1.37 8.51 15.19
C GLN A 80 0.07 7.69 15.31
N ASN A 81 -0.54 7.60 16.50
CA ASN A 81 -1.76 6.83 16.74
C ASN A 81 -3.00 7.58 16.23
N TRP A 82 -3.01 8.91 16.32
CA TRP A 82 -4.09 9.74 15.76
C TRP A 82 -4.00 9.90 14.24
N LYS A 83 -2.79 10.06 13.69
CA LYS A 83 -2.55 9.99 12.23
C LYS A 83 -2.95 8.65 11.60
N ASN A 84 -3.11 7.59 12.41
CA ASN A 84 -3.64 6.30 11.95
C ASN A 84 -5.16 6.17 12.07
N PHE A 85 -5.82 6.98 12.91
CA PHE A 85 -7.27 6.99 13.08
C PHE A 85 -7.98 7.60 11.86
N TYR A 86 -7.42 8.67 11.27
CA TYR A 86 -7.92 9.29 10.03
C TYR A 86 -7.13 8.87 8.77
N LYS A 87 -7.20 7.60 8.39
CA LYS A 87 -6.71 7.14 7.07
C LYS A 87 -7.87 6.80 6.13
N LYS A 88 -8.28 7.82 5.37
CA LYS A 88 -9.19 7.76 4.21
C LYS A 88 -8.53 6.97 3.07
N SER A 89 -9.23 6.08 2.39
CA SER A 89 -8.65 5.04 1.50
C SER A 89 -9.61 4.51 0.39
N SER A 90 -9.14 4.32 -0.88
CA SER A 90 -9.84 3.77 -2.10
C SER A 90 -9.38 2.41 -2.53
N MET A 91 -10.19 1.94 -3.47
CA MET A 91 -9.87 1.02 -4.52
C MET A 91 -9.51 1.64 -5.89
N VAL A 92 -9.95 2.85 -6.31
CA VAL A 92 -9.79 3.34 -7.70
C VAL A 92 -8.49 4.15 -7.89
N ASP A 93 -7.67 3.80 -8.90
CA ASP A 93 -6.42 4.49 -9.23
C ASP A 93 -6.46 5.26 -10.54
N LEU A 94 -6.36 4.52 -11.65
CA LEU A 94 -6.28 5.02 -13.00
C LEU A 94 -7.61 4.74 -13.66
N ILE A 95 -8.12 5.74 -14.36
CA ILE A 95 -9.37 5.62 -15.08
C ILE A 95 -9.23 6.29 -16.43
N LYS A 96 -9.71 5.59 -17.46
CA LYS A 96 -9.88 6.16 -18.79
C LYS A 96 -11.36 6.23 -19.10
N PHE A 97 -11.91 7.43 -19.17
CA PHE A 97 -13.31 7.66 -19.48
C PHE A 97 -13.49 8.73 -20.56
N TYR A 98 -14.70 8.80 -21.10
CA TYR A 98 -15.08 9.86 -22.01
C TYR A 98 -16.54 10.27 -21.84
N LEU A 99 -16.81 11.52 -22.19
CA LEU A 99 -18.14 12.10 -22.34
C LEU A 99 -18.31 12.47 -23.81
N GLU A 100 -19.45 12.12 -24.39
CA GLU A 100 -19.85 12.56 -25.73
C GLU A 100 -20.84 13.72 -25.60
N ASN A 101 -20.95 14.54 -26.65
CA ASN A 101 -21.90 15.65 -26.74
C ASN A 101 -21.78 16.62 -25.55
N VAL A 102 -20.54 16.98 -25.18
CA VAL A 102 -20.27 17.98 -24.15
C VAL A 102 -19.77 19.26 -24.79
N SER A 103 -20.29 20.39 -24.32
CA SER A 103 -19.79 21.72 -24.68
C SER A 103 -18.84 22.20 -23.59
N LEU A 104 -17.66 22.65 -24.01
CA LEU A 104 -16.73 23.39 -23.16
C LEU A 104 -16.82 24.86 -23.58
N SER A 105 -16.88 25.77 -22.60
CA SER A 105 -16.91 27.20 -22.92
C SER A 105 -15.63 27.63 -23.62
N ASP A 106 -15.70 28.66 -24.46
CA ASP A 106 -14.52 29.20 -25.14
C ASP A 106 -13.46 29.66 -24.13
N TYR A 107 -13.89 30.16 -22.96
CA TYR A 107 -13.00 30.45 -21.85
C TYR A 107 -12.21 29.21 -21.39
N ILE A 108 -12.87 28.08 -21.15
CA ILE A 108 -12.19 26.84 -20.72
C ILE A 108 -11.26 26.33 -21.82
N LEU A 109 -11.69 26.37 -23.09
CA LEU A 109 -10.85 25.95 -24.22
C LEU A 109 -9.61 26.84 -24.36
N ALA A 110 -9.75 28.16 -24.25
CA ALA A 110 -8.65 29.11 -24.39
C ALA A 110 -7.68 29.08 -23.20
N THR A 111 -8.17 28.81 -21.98
CA THR A 111 -7.35 28.91 -20.76
C THR A 111 -6.76 27.58 -20.29
N LYS A 112 -7.40 26.45 -20.63
CA LYS A 112 -7.01 25.13 -20.11
C LYS A 112 -6.55 24.16 -21.18
N PHE A 113 -6.78 24.47 -22.46
CA PHE A 113 -6.46 23.59 -23.56
C PHE A 113 -5.59 24.28 -24.62
N ILE A 114 -4.76 23.49 -25.27
CA ILE A 114 -3.98 23.87 -26.44
C ILE A 114 -4.56 23.13 -27.63
N LYS A 115 -4.91 23.88 -28.69
CA LYS A 115 -5.28 23.30 -29.98
C LYS A 115 -4.05 22.66 -30.60
N ILE A 116 -4.08 21.35 -30.84
CA ILE A 116 -2.94 20.59 -31.36
C ILE A 116 -2.95 20.58 -32.87
N ARG A 117 -4.10 20.20 -33.46
CA ARG A 117 -4.24 20.00 -34.89
C ARG A 117 -5.70 20.01 -35.32
N GLU A 118 -5.88 20.25 -36.60
CA GLU A 118 -7.12 19.97 -37.32
C GLU A 118 -6.88 18.78 -38.25
N GLU A 119 -7.75 17.78 -38.20
CA GLU A 119 -7.59 16.56 -39.00
C GLU A 119 -8.96 15.97 -39.33
N GLY A 120 -9.22 15.72 -40.62
CA GLY A 120 -10.42 15.03 -41.09
C GLY A 120 -11.74 15.71 -40.69
N GLY A 121 -11.77 17.05 -40.65
CA GLY A 121 -12.96 17.83 -40.27
C GLY A 121 -13.16 17.98 -38.75
N PHE A 122 -12.16 17.66 -37.94
CA PHE A 122 -12.19 17.80 -36.47
C PHE A 122 -11.10 18.71 -35.95
N GLU A 123 -11.43 19.47 -34.91
CA GLU A 123 -10.46 20.15 -34.05
C GLU A 123 -10.12 19.25 -32.86
N ILE A 124 -8.82 19.16 -32.56
CA ILE A 124 -8.31 18.38 -31.43
C ILE A 124 -7.56 19.30 -30.47
N PHE A 125 -8.03 19.31 -29.23
CA PHE A 125 -7.48 20.06 -28.12
C PHE A 125 -6.90 19.11 -27.08
N LYS A 126 -5.81 19.51 -26.42
CA LYS A 126 -5.22 18.79 -25.30
C LYS A 126 -5.09 19.73 -24.11
N ALA A 127 -5.46 19.24 -22.94
CA ALA A 127 -5.34 20.04 -21.73
C ALA A 127 -3.87 20.35 -21.46
N ASP A 128 -3.60 21.60 -21.12
CA ASP A 128 -2.29 22.03 -20.67
C ASP A 128 -2.13 21.66 -19.17
N PRO A 129 -1.19 20.76 -18.83
CA PRO A 129 -1.03 20.30 -17.46
C PRO A 129 -0.59 21.40 -16.48
N ASP A 130 0.01 22.50 -16.96
CA ASP A 130 0.55 23.55 -16.10
C ASP A 130 -0.53 24.52 -15.59
N VAL A 131 -1.69 24.56 -16.25
CA VAL A 131 -2.84 25.40 -15.90
C VAL A 131 -3.98 24.63 -15.25
N ILE A 132 -4.04 23.31 -15.43
CA ILE A 132 -5.05 22.48 -14.77
C ILE A 132 -4.75 22.42 -13.26
N SER A 133 -5.70 22.85 -12.44
CA SER A 133 -5.52 23.06 -10.99
C SER A 133 -4.85 21.88 -10.29
N PHE A 134 -5.34 20.67 -10.57
CA PHE A 134 -4.85 19.47 -9.95
C PHE A 134 -3.61 18.87 -10.61
N LEU A 135 -3.20 19.30 -11.80
CA LEU A 135 -1.99 18.84 -12.50
C LEU A 135 -0.80 19.81 -12.32
N SER A 136 -1.09 21.09 -12.14
CA SER A 136 -0.09 22.16 -12.07
C SER A 136 0.93 21.92 -10.96
N GLN A 137 2.20 22.03 -11.31
CA GLN A 137 3.33 21.97 -10.37
C GLN A 137 3.68 23.36 -9.85
N LYS A 138 2.73 24.28 -9.65
CA LYS A 138 3.04 25.57 -9.00
C LYS A 138 3.45 25.35 -7.54
N VAL A 139 4.69 24.93 -7.39
CA VAL A 139 5.56 25.11 -6.24
C VAL A 139 5.52 26.60 -5.96
N LYS A 140 5.25 26.99 -4.72
CA LYS A 140 5.58 28.35 -4.25
C LYS A 140 7.07 28.54 -4.52
N ALA A 141 7.40 29.31 -5.56
CA ALA A 141 8.77 29.67 -5.86
C ALA A 141 9.20 30.65 -4.76
N GLU A 142 9.82 30.10 -3.71
CA GLU A 142 10.76 30.86 -2.91
C GLU A 142 12.14 30.64 -3.51
N ASP A 143 12.83 31.75 -3.69
CA ASP A 143 14.08 31.97 -4.42
C ASP A 143 15.11 30.86 -4.29
N CYS A 144 15.63 30.39 -5.44
CA CYS A 144 16.95 29.78 -5.53
C CYS A 144 17.53 30.08 -6.91
N ASN A 145 18.42 31.08 -6.98
CA ASN A 145 19.36 31.27 -8.08
C ASN A 145 20.13 29.95 -8.32
N LEU A 146 20.00 29.34 -9.50
CA LEU A 146 20.63 28.05 -9.82
C LEU A 146 21.64 28.17 -10.97
N PRO A 147 22.91 27.81 -10.76
CA PRO A 147 23.91 27.71 -11.83
C PRO A 147 23.95 26.31 -12.48
N LYS A 148 24.32 26.28 -13.78
CA LYS A 148 24.90 25.20 -14.64
C LYS A 148 24.53 23.71 -14.41
N SER A 149 23.44 23.41 -13.73
CA SER A 149 22.90 22.04 -13.50
C SER A 149 21.72 21.68 -14.43
N GLU A 150 21.39 22.57 -15.38
CA GLU A 150 20.21 22.50 -16.24
C GLU A 150 20.15 21.28 -17.17
N ILE A 151 21.28 20.61 -17.45
CA ILE A 151 21.30 19.42 -18.32
C ILE A 151 20.72 18.19 -17.60
N VAL A 152 20.87 18.09 -16.28
CA VAL A 152 20.33 16.96 -15.48
C VAL A 152 18.84 17.17 -15.17
N VAL A 153 18.42 18.43 -15.00
CA VAL A 153 17.01 18.81 -14.77
C VAL A 153 16.16 18.53 -16.01
N GLN A 154 16.71 18.71 -17.22
CA GLN A 154 16.02 18.36 -18.47
C GLN A 154 15.78 16.84 -18.59
N GLN A 155 16.72 15.98 -18.17
CA GLN A 155 16.51 14.53 -18.19
C GLN A 155 15.47 14.06 -17.16
N GLU A 156 15.38 14.70 -15.98
CA GLU A 156 14.30 14.42 -15.03
C GLU A 156 12.93 14.94 -15.52
N HIS A 157 12.90 16.07 -16.24
CA HIS A 157 11.70 16.54 -16.94
C HIS A 157 11.29 15.62 -18.09
N ILE A 158 12.25 15.01 -18.80
CA ILE A 158 12.00 14.01 -19.85
C ILE A 158 11.49 12.71 -19.24
N ILE A 159 12.02 12.24 -18.11
CA ILE A 159 11.51 11.05 -17.39
C ILE A 159 10.11 11.31 -16.79
N LYS A 160 9.86 12.53 -16.28
CA LYS A 160 8.50 12.97 -15.94
C LYS A 160 7.60 12.92 -17.18
N LYS A 161 7.98 13.52 -18.32
CA LYS A 161 7.25 13.46 -19.61
C LYS A 161 7.00 12.02 -20.08
N LEU A 162 7.94 11.10 -19.90
CA LEU A 162 7.85 9.71 -20.31
C LEU A 162 6.94 8.85 -19.40
N SER A 163 6.76 9.21 -18.13
CA SER A 163 5.80 8.53 -17.23
C SER A 163 4.31 8.82 -17.55
N TYR A 164 4.04 9.74 -18.48
CA TYR A 164 2.71 10.15 -18.95
C TYR A 164 2.40 9.73 -20.40
N GLN A 165 3.17 8.84 -21.03
CA GLN A 165 2.92 8.47 -22.45
C GLN A 165 1.50 7.97 -22.76
N ASN A 166 0.72 7.52 -21.77
CA ASN A 166 -0.68 7.10 -21.94
C ASN A 166 -1.70 7.89 -21.11
N LYS A 167 -1.28 8.94 -20.39
CA LYS A 167 -2.15 9.78 -19.57
C LYS A 167 -2.40 11.10 -20.28
N PHE A 168 -3.65 11.47 -20.46
CA PHE A 168 -4.03 12.64 -21.24
C PHE A 168 -5.40 13.14 -20.84
N ILE A 169 -5.66 14.40 -21.14
CA ILE A 169 -6.99 14.97 -21.17
C ILE A 169 -7.09 15.65 -22.53
N SER A 170 -8.07 15.27 -23.33
CA SER A 170 -8.26 15.82 -24.67
C SER A 170 -9.72 16.08 -24.96
N PHE A 171 -9.98 17.10 -25.75
CA PHE A 171 -11.30 17.43 -26.25
C PHE A 171 -11.24 17.40 -27.77
N LYS A 172 -12.17 16.69 -28.41
CA LYS A 172 -12.28 16.57 -29.87
C LYS A 172 -13.67 16.96 -30.30
N ARG A 173 -13.81 17.91 -31.22
CA ARG A 173 -15.10 18.33 -31.80
C ARG A 173 -15.01 18.45 -33.31
N LYS A 174 -16.16 18.39 -34.00
CA LYS A 174 -16.21 18.74 -35.43
C LYS A 174 -15.91 20.23 -35.59
N LEU A 175 -15.34 20.63 -36.73
CA LEU A 175 -15.16 22.04 -37.06
C LEU A 175 -16.49 22.79 -36.90
N ASN A 176 -16.43 23.96 -36.26
CA ASN A 176 -17.58 24.84 -35.98
C ASN A 176 -18.68 24.25 -35.08
N ALA A 177 -18.52 23.04 -34.53
CA ALA A 177 -19.47 22.48 -33.58
C ALA A 177 -19.25 23.07 -32.17
N LYS A 178 -20.32 23.27 -31.41
CA LYS A 178 -20.22 23.68 -30.00
C LYS A 178 -19.94 22.50 -29.05
N GLU A 179 -20.26 21.30 -29.49
CA GLU A 179 -20.16 20.08 -28.71
C GLU A 179 -19.13 19.11 -29.28
N GLY A 180 -18.55 18.32 -28.41
CA GLY A 180 -17.59 17.30 -28.78
C GLY A 180 -17.43 16.23 -27.71
N ARG A 181 -16.29 15.55 -27.79
CA ARG A 181 -15.91 14.46 -26.91
C ARG A 181 -14.77 14.87 -26.00
N LEU A 182 -15.03 14.89 -24.69
CA LEU A 182 -13.98 14.99 -23.67
C LEU A 182 -13.50 13.58 -23.32
N SER A 183 -12.20 13.33 -23.43
CA SER A 183 -11.56 12.07 -23.06
C SER A 183 -10.52 12.32 -21.97
N VAL A 184 -10.62 11.58 -20.87
CA VAL A 184 -9.73 11.68 -19.72
C VAL A 184 -9.09 10.31 -19.49
N CYS A 185 -7.77 10.28 -19.38
CA CYS A 185 -6.99 9.13 -18.96
C CYS A 185 -6.00 9.60 -17.88
N GLN A 186 -6.34 9.40 -16.62
CA GLN A 186 -5.55 9.92 -15.49
C GLN A 186 -5.52 8.96 -14.31
N ASN A 187 -4.51 9.14 -13.45
CA ASN A 187 -4.45 8.48 -12.15
C ASN A 187 -5.08 9.40 -11.09
N ILE A 188 -6.41 9.33 -10.98
CA ILE A 188 -7.20 10.16 -10.07
C ILE A 188 -6.76 9.99 -8.60
N ARG A 189 -6.21 8.83 -8.22
CA ARG A 189 -5.64 8.64 -6.88
C ARG A 189 -4.43 9.55 -6.66
N LYS A 190 -3.49 9.56 -7.60
CA LYS A 190 -2.30 10.41 -7.53
C LYS A 190 -2.65 11.89 -7.61
N ASP A 191 -3.64 12.25 -8.44
CA ASP A 191 -4.10 13.63 -8.54
C ASP A 191 -4.65 14.12 -7.20
N PHE A 192 -5.54 13.35 -6.57
CA PHE A 192 -6.06 13.69 -5.25
C PHE A 192 -4.97 13.75 -4.17
N ILE A 193 -4.03 12.80 -4.16
CA ILE A 193 -2.91 12.79 -3.22
C ILE A 193 -2.09 14.07 -3.35
N ARG A 194 -1.84 14.53 -4.59
CA ARG A 194 -1.12 15.78 -4.85
C ARG A 194 -1.91 16.98 -4.33
N ILE A 195 -3.19 17.10 -4.69
CA ILE A 195 -4.07 18.21 -4.27
C ILE A 195 -4.14 18.30 -2.73
N LYS A 196 -4.29 17.17 -2.06
CA LYS A 196 -4.47 17.11 -0.61
C LYS A 196 -3.17 16.92 0.17
N ASN A 197 -2.02 16.95 -0.51
CA ASN A 197 -0.69 16.69 0.06
C ASN A 197 -0.65 15.44 0.97
N LEU A 198 -1.24 14.34 0.49
CA LEU A 198 -1.35 13.10 1.27
C LEU A 198 -0.14 12.19 1.08
N ASN A 199 -0.05 11.17 1.94
CA ASN A 199 0.96 10.13 1.79
C ASN A 199 0.74 9.31 0.49
N PRO A 200 1.78 8.96 -0.29
CA PRO A 200 1.67 8.10 -1.50
C PRO A 200 1.02 6.72 -1.30
N PHE A 201 1.03 6.19 -0.06
CA PHE A 201 0.34 4.94 0.32
C PHE A 201 -1.15 5.12 0.61
N THR A 202 -1.63 6.36 0.57
CA THR A 202 -3.05 6.67 0.73
C THR A 202 -3.81 6.16 -0.49
N ASP A 203 -5.02 5.70 -0.23
CA ASP A 203 -5.96 5.40 -1.29
C ASP A 203 -7.13 6.45 -1.20
N LEU A 204 -7.97 6.65 -2.22
CA LEU A 204 -9.25 7.45 -2.18
C LEU A 204 -10.51 6.82 -1.52
N ASN A 205 -10.96 7.26 -0.36
CA ASN A 205 -12.38 7.20 0.00
C ASN A 205 -13.51 6.96 -1.05
N TYR A 206 -14.66 6.38 -0.71
CA TYR A 206 -15.90 6.73 -1.44
C TYR A 206 -16.04 8.27 -1.55
N LEU A 207 -15.90 8.98 -0.43
CA LEU A 207 -15.99 10.44 -0.39
C LEU A 207 -14.88 11.10 -1.22
N ASN A 208 -13.62 10.70 -1.03
CA ASN A 208 -12.50 11.22 -1.83
C ASN A 208 -12.65 10.95 -3.33
N PHE A 209 -13.25 9.81 -3.71
CA PHE A 209 -13.54 9.46 -5.11
C PHE A 209 -14.62 10.39 -5.67
N VAL A 210 -15.70 10.63 -4.93
CA VAL A 210 -16.71 11.62 -5.32
C VAL A 210 -16.09 13.00 -5.46
N GLU A 211 -15.31 13.43 -4.46
CA GLU A 211 -14.66 14.73 -4.42
C GLU A 211 -13.73 14.96 -5.63
N ILE A 212 -12.85 14.00 -5.96
CA ILE A 212 -11.95 14.18 -7.11
C ILE A 212 -12.71 14.20 -8.45
N ILE A 213 -13.76 13.40 -8.61
CA ILE A 213 -14.55 13.40 -9.85
C ILE A 213 -15.34 14.70 -10.00
N GLU A 214 -15.91 15.24 -8.91
CA GLU A 214 -16.60 16.53 -8.94
C GLU A 214 -15.64 17.70 -9.17
N LEU A 215 -14.40 17.59 -8.67
CA LEU A 215 -13.35 18.56 -8.98
C LEU A 215 -13.01 18.56 -10.48
N TYR A 216 -12.95 17.39 -11.12
CA TYR A 216 -12.82 17.31 -12.58
C TYR A 216 -14.00 17.96 -13.31
N ALA A 217 -15.23 17.71 -12.87
CA ALA A 217 -16.43 18.31 -13.47
C ALA A 217 -16.38 19.85 -13.39
N HIS A 218 -16.05 20.37 -12.21
CA HIS A 218 -15.85 21.80 -11.99
C HIS A 218 -14.70 22.37 -12.82
N GLU A 219 -13.56 21.68 -12.88
CA GLU A 219 -12.39 22.11 -13.65
C GLU A 219 -12.72 22.35 -15.12
N PHE A 220 -13.61 21.55 -15.70
CA PHE A 220 -14.02 21.67 -17.10
C PHE A 220 -15.33 22.43 -17.30
N GLY A 221 -15.93 22.96 -16.24
CA GLY A 221 -17.21 23.69 -16.32
C GLY A 221 -18.38 22.82 -16.80
N ILE A 222 -18.36 21.51 -16.49
CA ILE A 222 -19.41 20.56 -16.88
C ILE A 222 -20.30 20.27 -15.67
N GLU A 223 -21.63 20.29 -15.87
CA GLU A 223 -22.60 19.88 -14.84
C GLU A 223 -22.27 18.49 -14.26
N LYS A 224 -22.33 18.36 -12.94
CA LYS A 224 -21.94 17.13 -12.23
C LYS A 224 -22.74 15.92 -12.72
N GLU A 225 -24.04 16.10 -12.93
CA GLU A 225 -24.99 15.07 -13.37
C GLU A 225 -24.61 14.54 -14.76
N LYS A 226 -24.15 15.42 -15.66
CA LYS A 226 -23.63 15.04 -16.98
C LYS A 226 -22.29 14.34 -16.84
N PHE A 227 -21.38 14.86 -16.03
CA PHE A 227 -20.04 14.30 -15.85
C PHE A 227 -20.06 12.87 -15.30
N TRP A 228 -20.95 12.57 -14.35
CA TRP A 228 -21.11 11.22 -13.79
C TRP A 228 -21.53 10.17 -14.83
N LYS A 229 -22.15 10.57 -15.95
CA LYS A 229 -22.54 9.66 -17.06
C LYS A 229 -21.35 9.23 -17.94
N ALA A 230 -20.15 9.74 -17.68
CA ALA A 230 -18.95 9.40 -18.45
C ALA A 230 -18.73 7.89 -18.55
N LYS A 231 -18.50 7.41 -19.77
CA LYS A 231 -18.27 5.99 -20.08
C LYS A 231 -16.81 5.62 -19.81
N ILE A 232 -16.59 4.60 -19.02
CA ILE A 232 -15.26 4.09 -18.67
C ILE A 232 -14.85 3.03 -19.68
N THR A 233 -13.64 3.17 -20.20
CA THR A 233 -13.03 2.25 -21.17
C THR A 233 -11.89 1.44 -20.56
N GLN A 234 -11.19 1.98 -19.56
CA GLN A 234 -10.12 1.32 -18.81
C GLN A 234 -10.18 1.73 -17.35
N VAL A 235 -9.81 0.82 -16.46
CA VAL A 235 -9.72 1.11 -15.03
C VAL A 235 -8.64 0.26 -14.36
N GLU A 236 -7.90 0.87 -13.43
CA GLU A 236 -7.07 0.20 -12.44
C GLU A 236 -7.72 0.34 -11.07
N LEU A 237 -7.92 -0.79 -10.41
CA LEU A 237 -8.50 -0.88 -9.09
C LEU A 237 -7.56 -1.62 -8.15
N GLY A 238 -7.04 -0.99 -7.10
CA GLY A 238 -6.13 -1.64 -6.16
C GLY A 238 -6.19 -1.12 -4.74
N VAL A 239 -5.57 -1.89 -3.85
CA VAL A 239 -5.56 -1.64 -2.41
C VAL A 239 -4.16 -1.80 -1.85
N ASN A 240 -3.74 -0.89 -0.95
CA ASN A 240 -2.48 -1.03 -0.21
C ASN A 240 -2.71 -1.76 1.12
N ILE A 241 -1.87 -2.75 1.41
CA ILE A 241 -1.86 -3.53 2.65
C ILE A 241 -0.46 -3.44 3.28
N ARG A 242 -0.42 -3.23 4.60
CA ARG A 242 0.82 -3.25 5.37
C ARG A 242 0.98 -4.54 6.15
N PHE A 243 2.13 -5.18 6.02
CA PHE A 243 2.53 -6.35 6.81
C PHE A 243 3.71 -6.00 7.73
N ASN A 244 3.76 -6.64 8.89
CA ASN A 244 4.85 -6.50 9.86
C ASN A 244 5.88 -7.63 9.67
N MET A 245 6.28 -7.88 8.42
CA MET A 245 7.27 -8.88 8.05
C MET A 245 8.01 -8.43 6.80
N ASN A 246 9.10 -9.13 6.47
CA ASN A 246 9.89 -8.88 5.27
C ASN A 246 9.07 -9.18 4.00
N ILE A 247 9.29 -8.38 2.96
CA ILE A 247 8.59 -8.46 1.68
C ILE A 247 8.87 -9.78 0.97
N ALA A 248 10.10 -10.28 1.09
CA ALA A 248 10.53 -11.50 0.44
C ALA A 248 9.62 -12.66 0.86
N SER A 249 9.42 -12.86 2.17
CA SER A 249 8.56 -13.91 2.73
C SER A 249 7.12 -13.89 2.24
N ILE A 250 6.58 -12.70 1.92
CA ILE A 250 5.23 -12.57 1.37
C ILE A 250 5.24 -12.92 -0.12
N MET A 251 6.14 -12.29 -0.88
CA MET A 251 6.15 -12.36 -2.34
C MET A 251 6.58 -13.72 -2.87
N SER A 252 7.48 -14.39 -2.17
CA SER A 252 7.93 -15.76 -2.46
C SER A 252 6.75 -16.75 -2.36
N SER A 253 5.93 -16.60 -1.31
CA SER A 253 4.70 -17.37 -1.09
C SER A 253 3.62 -17.18 -2.17
N VAL A 254 3.53 -16.03 -2.87
CA VAL A 254 2.44 -15.76 -3.84
C VAL A 254 2.59 -16.60 -5.11
N SER A 255 1.80 -17.66 -5.28
CA SER A 255 2.00 -18.70 -6.30
C SER A 255 1.33 -18.44 -7.65
N ARG A 256 0.01 -18.65 -7.72
CA ARG A 256 -0.83 -18.65 -8.93
C ARG A 256 -2.19 -18.06 -8.58
N MET A 257 -2.97 -17.66 -9.57
CA MET A 257 -4.33 -17.16 -9.35
C MET A 257 -5.32 -17.96 -10.19
N LYS A 258 -6.39 -18.46 -9.56
CA LYS A 258 -7.41 -19.26 -10.26
C LYS A 258 -8.06 -18.44 -11.40
N GLY A 259 -8.12 -19.03 -12.59
CA GLY A 259 -8.72 -18.39 -13.78
C GLY A 259 -7.81 -17.39 -14.51
N MET A 260 -6.50 -17.47 -14.28
CA MET A 260 -5.47 -16.72 -15.01
C MET A 260 -4.61 -17.66 -15.82
N GLU A 261 -4.26 -17.26 -17.04
CA GLU A 261 -3.48 -18.08 -17.98
C GLU A 261 -2.00 -18.10 -17.59
N ASN A 262 -1.46 -16.93 -17.24
CA ASN A 262 -0.03 -16.74 -17.05
C ASN A 262 0.27 -16.09 -15.70
N THR A 263 1.36 -16.52 -15.07
CA THR A 263 1.95 -15.85 -13.90
C THR A 263 3.35 -15.41 -14.25
N LEU A 264 3.62 -14.10 -14.19
CA LEU A 264 4.91 -13.50 -14.47
C LEU A 264 5.49 -12.91 -13.19
N ARG A 265 6.71 -13.32 -12.84
CA ARG A 265 7.44 -12.80 -11.68
C ARG A 265 8.59 -11.90 -12.15
N ILE A 266 8.63 -10.67 -11.66
CA ILE A 266 9.71 -9.71 -11.95
C ILE A 266 10.13 -9.08 -10.61
N GLY A 267 11.26 -9.53 -10.05
CA GLY A 267 11.69 -9.14 -8.71
C GLY A 267 10.61 -9.40 -7.66
N ASN A 268 10.31 -8.41 -6.82
CA ASN A 268 9.23 -8.46 -5.80
C ASN A 268 7.84 -8.11 -6.37
N THR A 269 7.58 -8.43 -7.63
CA THR A 269 6.29 -8.23 -8.30
C THR A 269 5.82 -9.54 -8.93
N VAL A 270 4.56 -9.89 -8.68
CA VAL A 270 3.87 -11.01 -9.32
C VAL A 270 2.70 -10.46 -10.12
N ASN A 271 2.66 -10.76 -11.41
CA ASN A 271 1.58 -10.38 -12.32
C ASN A 271 0.85 -11.63 -12.82
N PHE A 272 -0.43 -11.73 -12.51
CA PHE A 272 -1.33 -12.73 -13.09
C PHE A 272 -2.03 -12.13 -14.29
N LYS A 273 -1.85 -12.73 -15.47
CA LYS A 273 -2.33 -12.17 -16.73
C LYS A 273 -3.22 -13.18 -17.46
N ASN A 274 -4.25 -12.66 -18.09
CA ASN A 274 -4.94 -13.30 -19.20
C ASN A 274 -5.18 -12.25 -20.31
N GLN A 275 -5.83 -12.66 -21.39
CA GLN A 275 -6.10 -11.76 -22.52
C GLN A 275 -6.94 -10.52 -22.17
N LYS A 276 -7.73 -10.54 -21.10
CA LYS A 276 -8.79 -9.55 -20.81
C LYS A 276 -8.43 -8.60 -19.66
N TYR A 277 -7.65 -9.06 -18.68
CA TYR A 277 -7.25 -8.27 -17.52
C TYR A 277 -5.97 -8.83 -16.87
N GLU A 278 -5.39 -8.03 -15.98
CA GLU A 278 -4.21 -8.37 -15.21
C GLU A 278 -4.49 -8.11 -13.73
N VAL A 279 -3.93 -8.94 -12.85
CA VAL A 279 -3.85 -8.68 -11.41
C VAL A 279 -2.38 -8.67 -11.01
N SER A 280 -1.94 -7.57 -10.40
CA SER A 280 -0.56 -7.38 -9.97
C SER A 280 -0.48 -7.32 -8.45
N VAL A 281 0.49 -8.03 -7.86
CA VAL A 281 0.87 -7.93 -6.44
C VAL A 281 2.31 -7.47 -6.38
N TYR A 282 2.60 -6.36 -5.71
CA TYR A 282 3.95 -5.80 -5.72
C TYR A 282 4.31 -4.98 -4.47
N ASN A 283 5.62 -4.76 -4.29
CA ASN A 283 6.15 -3.87 -3.26
C ASN A 283 5.92 -2.38 -3.61
N LYS A 284 4.92 -1.79 -2.98
CA LYS A 284 4.55 -0.38 -3.18
C LYS A 284 5.66 0.57 -2.75
N LEU A 285 6.34 0.30 -1.62
CA LEU A 285 7.41 1.17 -1.12
C LEU A 285 8.57 1.26 -2.11
N GLU A 286 8.96 0.13 -2.69
CA GLU A 286 10.00 0.08 -3.72
C GLU A 286 9.59 0.86 -4.97
N ARG A 287 8.34 0.68 -5.45
CA ARG A 287 7.81 1.41 -6.61
C ARG A 287 7.76 2.92 -6.37
N GLU A 288 7.23 3.37 -5.23
CA GLU A 288 7.14 4.81 -4.91
C GLU A 288 8.51 5.45 -4.70
N SER A 289 9.48 4.68 -4.18
CA SER A 289 10.87 5.14 -4.04
C SER A 289 11.53 5.35 -5.41
N GLN A 290 11.33 4.41 -6.34
CA GLN A 290 11.83 4.50 -7.72
C GLN A 290 11.23 5.71 -8.45
N GLN A 291 9.97 6.05 -8.15
CA GLN A 291 9.25 7.19 -8.72
C GLN A 291 9.52 8.52 -8.01
N ASN A 292 10.41 8.54 -7.01
CA ASN A 292 10.70 9.72 -6.18
C ASN A 292 9.45 10.29 -5.49
N GLU A 293 8.46 9.46 -5.16
CA GLU A 293 7.25 9.90 -4.44
C GLU A 293 7.44 9.85 -2.92
N VAL A 294 8.37 9.00 -2.46
CA VAL A 294 8.82 8.93 -1.08
C VAL A 294 10.31 9.27 -0.99
N PHE A 295 10.71 9.86 0.14
CA PHE A 295 12.09 10.30 0.38
C PHE A 295 12.60 11.28 -0.71
N LYS A 296 11.75 12.26 -1.07
CA LYS A 296 11.96 13.21 -2.19
C LYS A 296 13.33 13.90 -2.17
N ASN A 297 13.84 14.18 -0.97
CA ASN A 297 15.09 14.92 -0.76
C ASN A 297 16.30 14.00 -0.52
N ALA A 298 16.13 12.68 -0.60
CA ALA A 298 17.23 11.73 -0.41
C ALA A 298 17.87 11.36 -1.76
N SER A 299 19.20 11.30 -1.78
CA SER A 299 19.96 10.77 -2.93
C SER A 299 19.54 9.33 -3.25
N LYS A 300 19.77 8.88 -4.49
CA LYS A 300 19.44 7.50 -4.95
C LYS A 300 20.00 6.41 -4.03
N VAL A 301 21.25 6.59 -3.56
CA VAL A 301 21.93 5.66 -2.65
C VAL A 301 21.26 5.66 -1.27
N ARG A 302 21.05 6.85 -0.69
CA ARG A 302 20.39 7.00 0.61
C ARG A 302 18.96 6.44 0.58
N ARG A 303 18.24 6.67 -0.52
CA ARG A 303 16.88 6.15 -0.72
C ARG A 303 16.83 4.62 -0.72
N LYS A 304 17.74 3.98 -1.47
CA LYS A 304 17.87 2.51 -1.44
C LYS A 304 18.15 1.99 -0.01
N HIS A 305 19.01 2.67 0.75
CA HIS A 305 19.29 2.30 2.13
C HIS A 305 18.06 2.44 3.03
N LEU A 306 17.30 3.55 2.92
CA LEU A 306 16.07 3.77 3.68
C LEU A 306 15.00 2.72 3.35
N VAL A 307 14.81 2.39 2.06
CA VAL A 307 13.90 1.32 1.64
C VAL A 307 14.29 -0.02 2.27
N LYS A 308 15.59 -0.39 2.24
CA LYS A 308 16.08 -1.61 2.90
C LYS A 308 15.82 -1.61 4.40
N LYS A 309 16.08 -0.48 5.09
CA LYS A 309 15.86 -0.33 6.53
C LYS A 309 14.39 -0.53 6.90
N VAL A 310 13.48 0.09 6.15
CA VAL A 310 12.03 -0.04 6.38
C VAL A 310 11.55 -1.46 6.05
N SER A 311 12.01 -2.02 4.92
CA SER A 311 11.58 -3.33 4.41
C SER A 311 12.02 -4.52 5.27
N LYS A 312 12.93 -4.31 6.25
CA LYS A 312 13.38 -5.35 7.18
C LYS A 312 12.22 -5.93 7.99
N ASN A 313 11.36 -5.05 8.51
CA ASN A 313 10.25 -5.43 9.41
C ASN A 313 8.89 -4.95 8.91
N ASN A 314 8.83 -4.18 7.83
CA ASN A 314 7.59 -3.61 7.31
C ASN A 314 7.50 -3.74 5.80
N SER A 315 6.41 -4.34 5.32
CA SER A 315 6.14 -4.47 3.90
C SER A 315 4.88 -3.71 3.52
N PHE A 316 4.96 -2.99 2.41
CA PHE A 316 3.84 -2.26 1.82
C PHE A 316 3.48 -2.96 0.51
N ILE A 317 2.51 -3.86 0.57
CA ILE A 317 2.03 -4.62 -0.57
C ILE A 317 0.91 -3.83 -1.23
N ARG A 318 0.92 -3.72 -2.55
CA ARG A 318 -0.26 -3.33 -3.33
C ARG A 318 -0.74 -4.51 -4.15
N ILE A 319 -2.06 -4.70 -4.16
CA ILE A 319 -2.75 -5.64 -5.04
C ILE A 319 -3.65 -4.80 -5.96
N GLU A 320 -3.54 -5.00 -7.27
CA GLU A 320 -4.16 -4.14 -8.28
C GLU A 320 -4.75 -4.98 -9.42
N LEU A 321 -6.03 -4.79 -9.70
CA LEU A 321 -6.71 -5.25 -10.91
C LEU A 321 -6.58 -4.18 -12.00
N ARG A 322 -5.99 -4.53 -13.14
CA ARG A 322 -5.94 -3.69 -14.34
C ARG A 322 -6.87 -4.25 -15.42
N VAL A 323 -7.90 -3.48 -15.76
CA VAL A 323 -8.83 -3.76 -16.86
C VAL A 323 -8.46 -2.88 -18.06
N LYS A 324 -7.81 -3.49 -19.06
CA LYS A 324 -7.33 -2.78 -20.26
C LYS A 324 -8.46 -2.33 -21.20
N ARG A 325 -9.58 -3.06 -21.23
CA ARG A 325 -10.77 -2.75 -22.03
C ARG A 325 -12.02 -3.24 -21.29
N VAL A 326 -12.80 -2.33 -20.72
CA VAL A 326 -14.03 -2.65 -19.96
C VAL A 326 -15.03 -3.42 -20.81
N SER A 327 -15.13 -3.13 -22.11
CA SER A 327 -16.00 -3.85 -23.05
C SER A 327 -15.67 -5.34 -23.17
N GLN A 328 -14.39 -5.70 -23.12
CA GLN A 328 -13.89 -7.07 -23.27
C GLN A 328 -13.73 -7.81 -21.94
N PHE A 329 -13.87 -7.10 -20.82
CA PHE A 329 -13.78 -7.70 -19.49
C PHE A 329 -14.95 -8.68 -19.27
N ASN A 330 -14.63 -9.89 -18.81
CA ASN A 330 -15.56 -11.03 -18.76
C ASN A 330 -16.06 -11.38 -17.35
N ARG A 331 -15.68 -10.64 -16.31
CA ARG A 331 -16.25 -10.81 -14.97
C ARG A 331 -17.45 -9.88 -14.79
N PHE A 332 -18.65 -10.37 -15.10
CA PHE A 332 -19.87 -9.57 -15.10
C PHE A 332 -20.11 -8.84 -13.77
N SER A 333 -19.84 -9.49 -12.64
CA SER A 333 -20.05 -8.92 -11.30
C SER A 333 -19.27 -7.64 -11.03
N ILE A 334 -18.08 -7.50 -11.64
CA ILE A 334 -17.27 -6.27 -11.58
C ILE A 334 -17.59 -5.38 -12.79
N LYS A 335 -17.71 -5.94 -14.00
CA LYS A 335 -17.93 -5.21 -15.26
C LYS A 335 -19.11 -4.25 -15.17
N SER A 336 -20.26 -4.69 -14.66
CA SER A 336 -21.48 -3.86 -14.56
C SER A 336 -21.27 -2.64 -13.66
N LYS A 337 -20.37 -2.74 -12.67
CA LYS A 337 -20.10 -1.69 -11.68
C LYS A 337 -19.04 -0.68 -12.13
N ILE A 338 -18.32 -0.95 -13.23
CA ILE A 338 -17.23 -0.09 -13.73
C ILE A 338 -17.50 0.48 -15.12
N ARG A 339 -18.76 0.45 -15.61
CA ARG A 339 -19.10 0.94 -16.96
C ARG A 339 -19.11 2.45 -17.07
N THR A 340 -19.54 3.14 -16.02
CA THR A 340 -19.58 4.60 -15.95
C THR A 340 -19.06 5.07 -14.59
N LEU A 341 -18.69 6.36 -14.48
CA LEU A 341 -18.33 6.94 -13.20
C LEU A 341 -19.49 6.80 -12.19
N GLU A 342 -20.73 7.01 -12.65
CA GLU A 342 -21.93 6.81 -11.84
C GLU A 342 -22.07 5.35 -11.37
N SER A 343 -21.77 4.37 -12.23
CA SER A 343 -21.82 2.96 -11.87
C SER A 343 -20.88 2.66 -10.71
N ILE A 344 -19.66 3.21 -10.73
CA ILE A 344 -18.69 3.08 -9.64
C ILE A 344 -19.23 3.74 -8.37
N ARG A 345 -19.75 4.97 -8.49
CA ARG A 345 -20.32 5.72 -7.36
C ARG A 345 -21.44 4.94 -6.66
N LYS A 346 -22.45 4.48 -7.42
CA LYS A 346 -23.61 3.75 -6.88
C LYS A 346 -23.24 2.37 -6.30
N ASN A 347 -22.21 1.73 -6.84
CA ASN A 347 -21.84 0.36 -6.48
C ASN A 347 -20.55 0.27 -5.67
N PHE A 348 -20.04 1.37 -5.12
CA PHE A 348 -18.68 1.45 -4.56
C PHE A 348 -18.41 0.36 -3.51
N HIS A 349 -19.36 0.15 -2.59
CA HIS A 349 -19.28 -0.89 -1.57
C HIS A 349 -19.24 -2.29 -2.16
N SER A 350 -20.22 -2.61 -3.00
CA SER A 350 -20.30 -3.93 -3.65
C SER A 350 -19.11 -4.22 -4.58
N LEU A 351 -18.52 -3.19 -5.20
CA LEU A 351 -17.31 -3.33 -6.02
C LEU A 351 -16.11 -3.75 -5.15
N GLY A 352 -16.00 -3.21 -3.93
CA GLY A 352 -15.01 -3.65 -2.94
C GLY A 352 -15.15 -5.13 -2.60
N ASN A 353 -16.36 -5.59 -2.35
CA ASN A 353 -16.64 -7.00 -2.05
C ASN A 353 -16.29 -7.93 -3.23
N GLU A 354 -16.57 -7.51 -4.46
CA GLU A 354 -16.20 -8.28 -5.65
C GLU A 354 -14.68 -8.31 -5.88
N LEU A 355 -13.95 -7.24 -5.53
CA LEU A 355 -12.49 -7.28 -5.55
C LEU A 355 -11.91 -8.17 -4.46
N TYR A 356 -12.50 -8.19 -3.26
CA TYR A 356 -12.10 -9.14 -2.23
C TYR A 356 -12.20 -10.57 -2.76
N LYS A 357 -13.38 -10.95 -3.29
CA LYS A 357 -13.63 -12.26 -3.90
C LYS A 357 -12.65 -12.57 -5.03
N LEU A 358 -12.27 -11.56 -5.83
CA LEU A 358 -11.26 -11.72 -6.87
C LEU A 358 -9.90 -12.05 -6.27
N PHE A 359 -9.40 -11.25 -5.34
CA PHE A 359 -8.04 -11.33 -4.81
C PHE A 359 -7.81 -12.54 -3.88
N VAL A 360 -8.84 -13.07 -3.19
CA VAL A 360 -8.70 -14.31 -2.42
C VAL A 360 -8.52 -15.56 -3.28
N ASN A 361 -8.67 -15.47 -4.61
CA ASN A 361 -8.32 -16.56 -5.53
C ASN A 361 -6.81 -16.69 -5.75
N ILE A 362 -5.99 -15.81 -5.17
CA ILE A 362 -4.54 -15.93 -5.15
C ILE A 362 -4.18 -17.12 -4.25
N SER A 363 -3.49 -18.09 -4.83
CA SER A 363 -2.92 -19.23 -4.13
C SER A 363 -1.57 -18.85 -3.55
N PHE A 364 -1.29 -19.35 -2.35
CA PHE A 364 -0.01 -19.19 -1.69
C PHE A 364 0.67 -20.56 -1.61
N VAL A 365 1.94 -20.66 -2.00
CA VAL A 365 2.79 -21.82 -1.67
C VAL A 365 3.04 -21.75 -0.18
N ASN A 366 2.96 -22.89 0.51
CA ASN A 366 3.41 -22.98 1.90
C ASN A 366 4.92 -22.74 1.90
N GLU A 367 5.33 -21.53 2.19
CA GLU A 367 6.68 -21.30 2.65
C GLU A 367 6.70 -21.38 4.16
N ILE A 368 7.77 -22.00 4.66
CA ILE A 368 8.10 -22.14 6.07
C ILE A 368 7.76 -20.82 6.78
N SER A 369 6.89 -20.87 7.79
CA SER A 369 6.51 -19.64 8.50
C SER A 369 7.78 -18.95 9.04
N PRO A 370 7.80 -17.61 9.18
CA PRO A 370 8.95 -16.92 9.76
C PRO A 370 9.34 -17.45 11.15
N ASP A 371 8.36 -17.92 11.94
CA ASP A 371 8.57 -18.48 13.27
C ASP A 371 9.21 -19.87 13.21
N ILE A 372 8.78 -20.72 12.27
CA ILE A 372 9.43 -22.02 11.99
C ILE A 372 10.84 -21.79 11.45
N THR A 373 11.02 -20.86 10.51
CA THR A 373 12.33 -20.50 9.95
C THR A 373 13.26 -20.01 11.06
N GLN A 374 12.77 -19.14 11.96
CA GLN A 374 13.56 -18.66 13.09
C GLN A 374 13.86 -19.78 14.09
N GLY A 375 12.91 -20.70 14.32
CA GLY A 375 13.10 -21.90 15.13
C GLY A 375 14.21 -22.80 14.58
N LEU A 376 14.17 -23.08 13.27
CA LEU A 376 15.18 -23.89 12.55
C LEU A 376 16.56 -23.22 12.51
N VAL A 377 16.61 -21.90 12.32
CA VAL A 377 17.88 -21.14 12.36
C VAL A 377 18.45 -21.12 13.78
N LYS A 378 17.62 -20.85 14.80
CA LYS A 378 18.04 -20.92 16.22
C LYS A 378 18.49 -22.33 16.60
N SER A 379 17.84 -23.37 16.09
CA SER A 379 18.21 -24.75 16.42
C SER A 379 19.60 -25.09 15.87
N GLN A 380 19.99 -24.58 14.69
CA GLN A 380 21.36 -24.72 14.16
C GLN A 380 22.40 -23.90 14.95
N LEU A 381 22.01 -22.72 15.45
CA LEU A 381 22.91 -21.87 16.23
C LEU A 381 23.15 -22.41 17.64
N ASN A 382 22.15 -23.04 18.24
CA ASN A 382 22.21 -23.58 19.61
C ASN A 382 22.65 -25.05 19.65
N SER A 383 22.52 -25.81 18.56
CA SER A 383 22.97 -27.20 18.45
C SER A 383 23.27 -27.58 16.99
N LYS A 384 24.21 -28.50 16.74
CA LYS A 384 24.37 -29.09 15.39
C LYS A 384 23.32 -30.16 15.07
N SER A 385 22.28 -30.34 15.90
CA SER A 385 21.35 -31.47 15.74
C SER A 385 20.34 -31.20 14.61
N ALA A 386 20.20 -32.17 13.70
CA ALA A 386 19.23 -32.13 12.60
C ALA A 386 17.77 -32.32 13.06
N LYS A 387 17.54 -32.60 14.34
CA LYS A 387 16.23 -33.00 14.89
C LYS A 387 15.09 -32.06 14.50
N ALA A 388 15.29 -30.74 14.63
CA ALA A 388 14.27 -29.76 14.28
C ALA A 388 13.95 -29.72 12.77
N PHE A 389 14.96 -29.96 11.92
CA PHE A 389 14.77 -30.09 10.47
C PHE A 389 14.04 -31.39 10.13
N ASP A 390 14.42 -32.50 10.77
CA ASP A 390 13.79 -33.81 10.58
C ASP A 390 12.32 -33.80 11.03
N GLU A 391 12.01 -33.15 12.14
CA GLU A 391 10.64 -32.94 12.62
C GLU A 391 9.83 -32.11 11.63
N TYR A 392 10.42 -31.06 11.05
CA TYR A 392 9.75 -30.26 10.03
C TYR A 392 9.53 -31.03 8.72
N LEU A 393 10.49 -31.84 8.27
CA LEU A 393 10.32 -32.72 7.10
C LEU A 393 9.21 -33.77 7.34
N LYS A 394 9.15 -34.35 8.54
CA LYS A 394 8.06 -35.25 8.94
C LYS A 394 6.71 -34.54 8.88
N PHE A 395 6.62 -33.31 9.39
CA PHE A 395 5.41 -32.50 9.28
C PHE A 395 4.98 -32.31 7.81
N LEU A 396 5.89 -31.96 6.90
CA LEU A 396 5.58 -31.79 5.49
C LEU A 396 5.02 -33.08 4.86
N GLY A 397 5.61 -34.24 5.19
CA GLY A 397 5.12 -35.54 4.76
C GLY A 397 3.71 -35.85 5.30
N LEU A 398 3.49 -35.66 6.60
CA LEU A 398 2.18 -35.85 7.25
C LEU A 398 1.12 -34.92 6.66
N LYS A 399 1.47 -33.68 6.33
CA LYS A 399 0.56 -32.72 5.69
C LYS A 399 0.17 -33.17 4.28
N TYR A 400 1.14 -33.63 3.49
CA TYR A 400 0.90 -34.07 2.12
C TYR A 400 0.00 -35.30 2.04
N PHE A 401 0.29 -36.32 2.87
CA PHE A 401 -0.43 -37.58 2.87
C PHE A 401 -1.77 -37.51 3.65
N GLY A 402 -1.85 -36.59 4.62
CA GLY A 402 -2.94 -36.48 5.58
C GLY A 402 -2.63 -37.28 6.84
N VAL A 403 -2.56 -36.60 8.00
CA VAL A 403 -2.09 -37.20 9.27
C VAL A 403 -2.85 -38.47 9.66
N LYS A 404 -4.18 -38.46 9.54
CA LYS A 404 -5.04 -39.62 9.85
C LYS A 404 -4.73 -40.81 8.95
N LYS A 405 -4.67 -40.58 7.63
CA LYS A 405 -4.36 -41.62 6.64
C LYS A 405 -2.97 -42.22 6.88
N PHE A 406 -1.99 -41.38 7.22
CA PHE A 406 -0.65 -41.84 7.51
C PHE A 406 -0.60 -42.67 8.81
N ILE A 407 -1.31 -42.25 9.86
CA ILE A 407 -1.42 -42.99 11.12
C ILE A 407 -2.10 -44.36 10.89
N GLU A 408 -3.21 -44.38 10.16
CA GLU A 408 -3.94 -45.61 9.80
C GLU A 408 -3.04 -46.57 9.00
N PHE A 409 -2.23 -46.05 8.08
CA PHE A 409 -1.24 -46.83 7.33
C PHE A 409 -0.08 -47.34 8.20
N ALA A 410 0.49 -46.50 9.07
CA ALA A 410 1.69 -46.82 9.83
C ALA A 410 1.40 -47.76 11.02
N SER A 411 0.24 -47.61 11.66
CA SER A 411 -0.17 -48.37 12.86
C SER A 411 0.03 -49.89 12.73
N PRO A 412 -0.44 -50.58 11.67
CA PRO A 412 -0.29 -52.03 11.54
C PRO A 412 1.17 -52.49 11.30
N ILE A 413 2.04 -51.62 10.80
CA ILE A 413 3.43 -51.97 10.41
C ILE A 413 4.40 -51.76 11.58
N LEU A 414 4.04 -50.91 12.55
CA LEU A 414 4.89 -50.58 13.69
C LEU A 414 4.86 -51.66 14.77
N ASN A 415 6.03 -51.92 15.35
CA ASN A 415 6.19 -52.78 16.53
C ASN A 415 5.31 -52.29 17.70
N THR A 416 4.55 -53.21 18.30
CA THR A 416 3.62 -52.98 19.42
C THR A 416 4.24 -52.23 20.59
N ASN A 417 5.52 -52.47 20.89
CA ASN A 417 6.19 -51.86 22.06
C ASN A 417 6.44 -50.35 21.90
N ASN A 418 6.53 -49.84 20.67
CA ASN A 418 6.86 -48.43 20.39
C ASN A 418 5.77 -47.69 19.60
N ARG A 419 4.73 -48.39 19.14
CA ARG A 419 3.67 -47.87 18.28
C ARG A 419 3.01 -46.61 18.83
N ASN A 420 2.46 -46.68 20.04
CA ASN A 420 1.70 -45.55 20.62
C ASN A 420 2.58 -44.32 20.82
N LYS A 421 3.82 -44.52 21.28
CA LYS A 421 4.79 -43.44 21.48
C LYS A 421 5.18 -42.77 20.15
N TYR A 422 5.41 -43.56 19.10
CA TYR A 422 5.77 -43.03 17.78
C TYR A 422 4.59 -42.28 17.13
N LEU A 423 3.38 -42.84 17.18
CA LEU A 423 2.18 -42.21 16.63
C LEU A 423 1.84 -40.91 17.36
N ALA A 424 1.88 -40.90 18.71
CA ALA A 424 1.68 -39.69 19.50
C ALA A 424 2.70 -38.60 19.13
N ASN A 425 3.98 -38.97 18.95
CA ASN A 425 5.00 -38.04 18.51
C ASN A 425 4.75 -37.47 17.10
N LEU A 426 4.17 -38.25 16.16
CA LEU A 426 3.76 -37.73 14.85
C LEU A 426 2.60 -36.75 14.95
N GLU A 427 1.62 -37.02 15.81
CA GLU A 427 0.53 -36.10 16.09
C GLU A 427 1.03 -34.80 16.75
N ASP A 428 1.95 -34.90 17.71
CA ASP A 428 2.58 -33.75 18.36
C ASP A 428 3.35 -32.88 17.37
N ILE A 429 4.19 -33.48 16.51
CA ILE A 429 4.88 -32.78 15.43
C ILE A 429 3.87 -32.09 14.50
N TYR A 430 2.82 -32.80 14.09
CA TYR A 430 1.79 -32.22 13.25
C TYR A 430 1.09 -31.05 13.93
N ASN A 431 0.75 -31.19 15.20
CA ASN A 431 0.07 -30.17 16.01
C ASN A 431 0.94 -28.94 16.27
N GLN A 432 2.25 -29.14 16.44
CA GLN A 432 3.24 -28.09 16.60
C GLN A 432 3.31 -27.17 15.37
N TYR A 433 3.24 -27.74 14.17
CA TYR A 433 3.45 -26.99 12.92
C TYR A 433 2.16 -26.66 12.12
N LYS A 434 1.02 -27.34 12.40
CA LYS A 434 -0.25 -27.15 11.64
C LYS A 434 -0.81 -25.72 11.69
N GLY A 435 -0.51 -24.94 12.73
CA GLY A 435 -1.00 -23.57 12.90
C GLY A 435 -0.42 -22.57 11.90
N ASP A 436 0.83 -22.81 11.51
CA ASP A 436 1.73 -21.80 10.95
C ASP A 436 1.99 -21.92 9.44
N ASP A 437 1.62 -23.05 8.83
CA ASP A 437 1.94 -23.34 7.42
C ASP A 437 1.04 -22.60 6.41
N ASP A 438 0.03 -21.85 6.88
CA ASP A 438 -0.89 -21.02 6.08
C ASP A 438 -0.86 -19.53 6.54
N PHE A 439 0.12 -19.15 7.36
CA PHE A 439 0.16 -17.85 8.04
C PHE A 439 0.05 -16.67 7.08
N VAL A 440 0.88 -16.63 6.04
CA VAL A 440 0.92 -15.52 5.07
C VAL A 440 -0.43 -15.37 4.36
N LYS A 441 -1.05 -16.47 3.97
CA LYS A 441 -2.38 -16.49 3.34
C LYS A 441 -3.46 -15.98 4.29
N LYS A 442 -3.51 -16.49 5.53
CA LYS A 442 -4.48 -16.05 6.55
C LYS A 442 -4.33 -14.56 6.84
N GLU A 443 -3.09 -14.09 7.04
CA GLU A 443 -2.79 -12.70 7.34
C GLU A 443 -3.09 -11.79 6.15
N PHE A 444 -2.82 -12.25 4.92
CA PHE A 444 -3.18 -11.55 3.70
C PHE A 444 -4.70 -11.39 3.58
N HIS A 445 -5.47 -12.47 3.71
CA HIS A 445 -6.93 -12.42 3.63
C HIS A 445 -7.54 -11.52 4.71
N ARG A 446 -7.06 -11.64 5.96
CA ARG A 446 -7.52 -10.84 7.10
C ARG A 446 -7.27 -9.35 6.86
N LYS A 447 -6.04 -8.99 6.48
CA LYS A 447 -5.69 -7.59 6.23
C LYS A 447 -6.37 -7.02 4.98
N LEU A 448 -6.55 -7.83 3.94
CA LEU A 448 -7.26 -7.43 2.73
C LEU A 448 -8.72 -7.12 3.04
N SER A 449 -9.41 -8.01 3.77
CA SER A 449 -10.80 -7.82 4.21
C SER A 449 -10.93 -6.55 5.06
N ALA A 450 -10.11 -6.42 6.10
CA ALA A 450 -10.10 -5.23 6.95
C ALA A 450 -9.83 -3.94 6.15
N ARG A 451 -8.92 -4.02 5.16
CA ARG A 451 -8.62 -2.88 4.30
C ARG A 451 -9.82 -2.49 3.47
N ILE A 452 -10.43 -3.42 2.73
CA ILE A 452 -11.59 -3.20 1.87
C ILE A 452 -12.76 -2.62 2.67
N ASN A 453 -13.07 -3.21 3.83
CA ASN A 453 -14.12 -2.71 4.73
C ASN A 453 -13.89 -1.24 5.09
N LYS A 454 -12.65 -0.83 5.37
CA LYS A 454 -12.32 0.57 5.65
C LYS A 454 -12.51 1.51 4.44
N LEU A 455 -12.44 1.01 3.21
CA LEU A 455 -12.65 1.81 1.98
C LEU A 455 -14.13 2.05 1.70
N VAL A 456 -14.95 1.05 2.02
CA VAL A 456 -16.35 0.98 1.60
C VAL A 456 -17.35 1.47 2.64
N VAL A 457 -16.95 1.58 3.91
CA VAL A 457 -17.78 2.20 4.95
C VAL A 457 -17.89 3.69 4.63
N PRO A 458 -19.09 4.21 4.31
CA PRO A 458 -19.30 5.64 4.25
C PRO A 458 -19.03 6.19 5.65
N ALA A 459 -18.39 7.36 5.77
CA ALA A 459 -18.24 8.02 7.06
C ALA A 459 -19.63 8.49 7.54
N ILE A 460 -20.45 7.57 8.02
CA ILE A 460 -21.70 7.87 8.73
C ILE A 460 -21.33 7.83 10.21
N SER A 461 -21.04 9.01 10.78
CA SER A 461 -21.47 9.42 12.12
C SER A 461 -20.64 10.62 12.60
N SER A 462 -21.09 11.84 12.29
CA SER A 462 -21.02 12.99 13.21
C SER A 462 -21.83 14.17 12.64
N SER A 463 -23.13 13.97 12.56
CA SER A 463 -24.12 15.04 12.57
C SER A 463 -25.28 14.53 13.39
N ASN A 464 -25.25 14.87 14.67
CA ASN A 464 -26.36 15.14 15.58
C ASN A 464 -25.76 15.88 16.76
#